data_AF-A0A921ZWY1-F1
#
_entry.id   AF-A0A921ZWY1-F1
#
_cell.length_a   1.000
_cell.length_b   1.000
_cell.length_c   1.000
_cell.angle_alpha   90.00
_cell.angle_beta   90.00
_cell.angle_gamma   90.00
#
_symmetry.space_group_name_H-M   'P 1'
#
loop_
_entity.id
_entity.type
_entity.pdbx_description
1 polymer ?
#
loop_
_entity_poly.entity_id
_entity_poly.type
_entity_poly.pdbx_seq_one_letter_code
_entity_poly.pdbx_strand_id
1 'polypeptide(L)'
;MVKNSKKTGSKKKGPPSYANVLHFTHSDIMVELQSKYPGLHDLSKKTKHQLLDNISKTIVERLKKIMETNYEASEKCFLLSRHYRRVHPHFGDFQFVLDALHRIQDAAGSPREQLAEQDISAVNIKASVIDNIPFDKVKQACNKYCDRIANKVTEHIGNLNMDVQEGDTEEEIVRKKVRGELKKLGPFVPTIIRQVVMKNFIPEQSKSHPIHVSLI
;
A
#
# COMPACT_ATOMS: atom_id res chain seq x y z
N MET A 1 30.77 15.72 39.70
CA MET A 1 30.98 16.85 38.76
C MET A 1 31.86 16.33 37.64
N VAL A 2 31.58 16.33 36.34
CA VAL A 2 30.50 16.80 35.46
C VAL A 2 30.37 15.69 34.40
N LYS A 3 29.17 15.13 34.20
CA LYS A 3 28.94 14.14 33.14
C LYS A 3 28.75 14.88 31.82
N ASN A 4 29.73 14.74 30.92
CA ASN A 4 29.68 15.22 29.55
C ASN A 4 28.50 14.57 28.79
N SER A 5 27.42 15.33 28.64
CA SER A 5 26.35 14.97 27.71
C SER A 5 26.79 15.34 26.29
N LYS A 6 27.19 14.32 25.52
CA LYS A 6 27.33 14.41 24.06
C LYS A 6 25.96 14.77 23.48
N LYS A 7 25.75 16.06 23.19
CA LYS A 7 24.72 16.53 22.27
C LYS A 7 25.00 15.89 20.90
N THR A 8 24.25 14.84 20.58
CA THR A 8 24.18 14.31 19.23
C THR A 8 23.61 15.42 18.34
N GLY A 9 24.48 16.05 17.57
CA GLY A 9 24.08 17.00 16.55
C GLY A 9 23.10 16.35 15.61
N SER A 10 21.84 16.78 15.66
CA SER A 10 20.88 16.55 14.60
C SER A 10 21.50 17.07 13.31
N LYS A 11 21.92 16.18 12.41
CA LYS A 11 22.32 16.54 11.05
C LYS A 11 21.17 17.37 10.48
N LYS A 12 21.35 18.69 10.39
CA LYS A 12 20.48 19.56 9.60
C LYS A 12 20.55 18.99 8.19
N LYS A 13 19.53 18.25 7.77
CA LYS A 13 19.35 17.91 6.37
C LYS A 13 19.37 19.25 5.64
N GLY A 14 20.32 19.43 4.72
CA GLY A 14 20.37 20.63 3.89
C GLY A 14 19.01 20.87 3.22
N PRO A 15 18.75 22.09 2.73
CA PRO A 15 17.51 22.37 2.01
C PRO A 15 17.26 21.26 0.96
N PRO A 16 16.05 20.70 0.89
CA PRO A 16 15.75 19.66 -0.06
C PRO A 16 16.10 20.16 -1.46
N SER A 17 16.84 19.36 -2.23
CA SER A 17 17.15 19.69 -3.63
C SER A 17 15.86 20.04 -4.36
N TYR A 18 15.89 21.05 -5.22
CA TYR A 18 14.76 21.48 -6.06
C TYR A 18 14.05 20.30 -6.73
N ALA A 19 14.83 19.34 -7.24
CA ALA A 19 14.32 18.11 -7.85
C ALA A 19 13.54 17.22 -6.86
N ASN A 20 14.00 17.15 -5.60
CA ASN A 20 13.31 16.41 -4.55
C ASN A 20 11.98 17.08 -4.17
N VAL A 21 11.95 18.41 -4.04
CA VAL A 21 10.73 19.16 -3.73
C VAL A 21 9.67 18.94 -4.82
N LEU A 22 10.08 19.05 -6.08
CA LEU A 22 9.22 18.78 -7.23
C LEU A 22 8.70 17.34 -7.22
N HIS A 23 9.59 16.36 -7.09
CA HIS A 23 9.25 14.93 -7.11
C HIS A 23 8.27 14.56 -5.99
N PHE A 24 8.56 14.93 -4.74
CA PHE A 24 7.69 14.60 -3.61
C PHE A 24 6.32 15.29 -3.72
N THR A 25 6.30 16.57 -4.10
CA THR A 25 5.04 17.30 -4.27
C THR A 25 4.19 16.70 -5.38
N HIS A 26 4.80 16.36 -6.52
CA HIS A 26 4.12 15.68 -7.62
C HIS A 26 3.53 14.34 -7.17
N SER A 27 4.34 13.51 -6.50
CA SER A 27 3.90 12.21 -5.98
C SER A 27 2.71 12.36 -5.04
N ASP A 28 2.76 13.31 -4.10
CA ASP A 28 1.68 13.55 -3.14
C ASP A 28 0.38 13.95 -3.85
N ILE A 29 0.45 14.85 -4.84
CA ILE A 29 -0.73 15.28 -5.60
C ILE A 29 -1.29 14.11 -6.42
N MET A 30 -0.44 13.28 -7.03
CA MET A 30 -0.89 12.10 -7.79
C MET A 30 -1.58 11.07 -6.88
N VAL A 31 -1.03 10.82 -5.69
CA VAL A 31 -1.63 9.92 -4.69
C VAL A 31 -2.97 10.48 -4.23
N GLU A 32 -3.05 11.78 -3.94
CA GLU A 32 -4.28 12.45 -3.55
C GLU A 32 -5.36 12.31 -4.63
N LEU A 33 -5.03 12.58 -5.89
CA LEU A 33 -5.94 12.45 -7.03
C LEU A 33 -6.45 11.00 -7.20
N GLN A 34 -5.57 10.01 -7.13
CA GLN A 34 -5.96 8.60 -7.26
C GLN A 34 -6.74 8.09 -6.05
N SER A 35 -6.50 8.65 -4.87
CA SER A 35 -7.26 8.32 -3.66
C SER A 35 -8.68 8.88 -3.73
N LYS A 36 -8.84 10.07 -4.31
CA LYS A 36 -10.14 10.71 -4.54
C LYS A 36 -10.95 10.01 -5.63
N TYR A 37 -10.28 9.50 -6.66
CA TYR A 37 -10.89 8.79 -7.78
C TYR A 37 -10.30 7.38 -7.92
N PRO A 38 -10.73 6.40 -7.10
CA PRO A 38 -10.22 5.03 -7.16
C PRO A 38 -10.40 4.38 -8.54
N GLY A 39 -11.45 4.73 -9.27
CA GLY A 39 -11.73 4.24 -10.63
C GLY A 39 -10.79 4.82 -11.69
N LEU A 40 -9.98 5.84 -11.37
CA LEU A 40 -9.09 6.51 -12.32
C LEU A 40 -8.05 5.56 -12.91
N HIS A 41 -7.56 4.60 -12.12
CA HIS A 41 -6.61 3.62 -12.61
C HIS A 41 -7.24 2.69 -13.67
N ASP A 42 -8.47 2.22 -13.45
CA ASP A 42 -9.17 1.38 -14.41
C ASP A 42 -9.61 2.16 -15.65
N LEU A 43 -9.99 3.43 -15.49
CA LEU A 43 -10.22 4.33 -16.62
C LEU A 43 -8.96 4.51 -17.46
N SER A 44 -7.81 4.71 -16.79
CA SER A 44 -6.51 4.86 -17.44
C SER A 44 -6.08 3.59 -18.19
N LYS A 45 -6.39 2.39 -17.67
CA LYS A 45 -6.15 1.12 -18.38
C LYS A 45 -6.82 1.08 -19.75
N LYS A 46 -8.04 1.61 -19.90
CA LYS A 46 -8.73 1.66 -21.20
C LYS A 46 -7.92 2.43 -22.25
N THR A 47 -7.19 3.44 -21.80
CA THR A 47 -6.29 4.26 -22.64
C THR A 47 -4.84 3.79 -22.65
N LYS A 48 -4.55 2.53 -22.25
CA LYS A 48 -3.18 2.01 -22.10
C LYS A 48 -2.30 2.90 -21.21
N HIS A 49 -2.87 3.39 -20.11
CA HIS A 49 -2.26 4.30 -19.14
C HIS A 49 -1.94 5.73 -19.62
N GLN A 50 -2.24 6.09 -20.88
CA GLN A 50 -2.01 7.45 -21.41
C GLN A 50 -2.71 8.55 -20.61
N LEU A 51 -3.88 8.26 -20.02
CA LEU A 51 -4.59 9.23 -19.18
C LEU A 51 -3.77 9.64 -17.95
N LEU A 52 -3.28 8.68 -17.19
CA LEU A 52 -2.47 8.96 -15.99
C LEU A 52 -1.13 9.59 -16.37
N ASP A 53 -0.53 9.18 -17.48
CA ASP A 53 0.72 9.79 -17.98
C ASP A 53 0.52 11.26 -18.36
N ASN A 54 -0.56 11.59 -19.06
CA ASN A 54 -0.87 12.97 -19.47
C ASN A 54 -1.21 13.85 -18.27
N ILE A 55 -1.98 13.32 -17.32
CA ILE A 55 -2.25 13.98 -16.04
C ILE A 55 -0.94 14.25 -15.31
N SER A 56 -0.09 13.23 -15.15
CA SER A 56 1.20 13.32 -14.47
C SER A 56 2.09 14.40 -15.09
N LYS A 57 2.27 14.39 -16.41
CA LYS A 57 3.03 15.41 -17.16
C LYS A 57 2.48 16.81 -16.95
N THR A 58 1.16 16.96 -17.05
CA THR A 58 0.50 18.27 -16.86
C THR A 58 0.72 18.80 -15.44
N ILE A 59 0.69 17.94 -14.41
CA ILE A 59 0.96 18.34 -13.03
C ILE A 59 2.42 18.77 -12.87
N VAL A 60 3.38 18.01 -13.42
CA VAL A 60 4.80 18.38 -13.40
C VAL A 60 5.02 19.74 -14.06
N GLU A 61 4.46 19.97 -15.24
CA GLU A 61 4.57 21.25 -15.96
C GLU A 61 3.99 22.42 -15.16
N ARG A 62 2.82 22.24 -14.55
CA ARG A 62 2.20 23.24 -13.67
C ARG A 62 3.07 23.54 -12.45
N LEU A 63 3.64 22.51 -11.82
CA LEU A 63 4.54 22.66 -10.68
C LEU A 63 5.83 23.39 -11.07
N LYS A 64 6.45 23.04 -12.22
CA LYS A 64 7.62 23.74 -12.76
C LYS A 64 7.31 25.23 -12.98
N LYS A 65 6.19 25.55 -13.62
CA LYS A 65 5.77 26.95 -13.84
C LYS A 65 5.57 27.72 -12.54
N ILE A 66 5.03 27.08 -11.50
CA ILE A 66 4.87 27.70 -10.18
C ILE A 66 6.23 27.99 -9.54
N MET A 67 7.19 27.06 -9.65
CA MET A 67 8.54 27.22 -9.13
C MET A 67 9.32 28.31 -9.87
N GLU A 68 9.13 28.44 -11.18
CA GLU A 68 9.70 29.52 -12.01
C GLU A 68 9.14 30.90 -11.64
N THR A 69 7.85 30.96 -11.29
CA THR A 69 7.17 32.24 -10.97
C THR A 69 7.34 32.64 -9.51
N ASN A 70 7.49 31.68 -8.59
CA ASN A 70 7.59 31.92 -7.15
C ASN A 70 8.78 31.14 -6.57
N TYR A 71 9.91 31.82 -6.39
CA TYR A 71 11.12 31.20 -5.87
C TYR A 71 10.92 30.54 -4.49
N GLU A 72 10.13 31.18 -3.60
CA GLU A 72 9.79 30.64 -2.28
C GLU A 72 9.04 29.31 -2.32
N ALA A 73 8.30 29.02 -3.40
CA ALA A 73 7.59 27.76 -3.57
C ALA A 73 8.56 26.58 -3.71
N SER A 74 9.79 26.81 -4.17
CA SER A 74 10.81 25.78 -4.38
C SER A 74 11.49 25.29 -3.09
N GLU A 75 11.31 26.00 -1.96
CA GLU A 75 12.02 25.69 -0.71
C GLU A 75 11.44 24.47 0.02
N LYS A 76 10.12 24.25 -0.06
CA LYS A 76 9.40 23.23 0.72
C LYS A 76 8.24 22.66 -0.07
N CYS A 77 8.04 21.33 0.01
CA CYS A 77 6.92 20.64 -0.64
C CYS A 77 5.54 21.19 -0.22
N PHE A 78 5.42 21.60 1.05
CA PHE A 78 4.21 22.23 1.55
C PHE A 78 3.89 23.55 0.84
N LEU A 79 4.90 24.39 0.58
CA LEU A 79 4.69 25.67 -0.11
C LEU A 79 4.31 25.42 -1.56
N LEU A 80 5.04 24.55 -2.26
CA LEU A 80 4.76 24.20 -3.65
C LEU A 80 3.34 23.63 -3.82
N SER A 81 2.97 22.67 -2.98
CA SER A 81 1.62 22.06 -3.01
C SER A 81 0.52 23.07 -2.64
N ARG A 82 0.79 24.01 -1.72
CA ARG A 82 -0.15 25.09 -1.38
C ARG A 82 -0.37 26.04 -2.55
N HIS A 83 0.70 26.46 -3.24
CA HIS A 83 0.57 27.30 -4.44
C HIS A 83 -0.17 26.56 -5.55
N TYR A 84 0.14 25.28 -5.76
CA TYR A 84 -0.58 24.44 -6.71
C TYR A 84 -2.08 24.41 -6.42
N ARG A 85 -2.48 24.08 -5.19
CA ARG A 85 -3.90 24.01 -4.78
C ARG A 85 -4.63 25.35 -4.85
N ARG A 86 -3.91 26.47 -4.72
CA ARG A 86 -4.49 27.82 -4.88
C ARG A 86 -4.87 28.11 -6.33
N VAL A 87 -4.07 27.65 -7.29
CA VAL A 87 -4.30 27.84 -8.73
C VAL A 87 -5.18 26.73 -9.31
N HIS A 88 -5.06 25.52 -8.78
CA HIS A 88 -5.76 24.31 -9.19
C HIS A 88 -6.47 23.68 -7.98
N PRO A 89 -7.64 24.23 -7.60
CA PRO A 89 -8.40 23.76 -6.44
C PRO A 89 -9.10 22.42 -6.72
N HIS A 90 -9.30 21.63 -5.66
CA HIS A 90 -9.81 20.25 -5.76
C HIS A 90 -11.18 20.10 -6.42
N PHE A 91 -12.05 21.11 -6.36
CA PHE A 91 -13.35 21.02 -7.05
C PHE A 91 -13.20 20.91 -8.58
N GLY A 92 -12.04 21.31 -9.13
CA GLY A 92 -11.73 21.21 -10.55
C GLY A 92 -11.04 19.90 -10.96
N ASP A 93 -10.72 19.00 -10.01
CA ASP A 93 -9.97 17.78 -10.32
C ASP A 93 -10.73 16.86 -11.30
N PHE A 94 -12.06 16.74 -11.13
CA PHE A 94 -12.89 15.94 -12.01
C PHE A 94 -12.86 16.47 -13.44
N GLN A 95 -13.07 17.78 -13.61
CA GLN A 95 -13.01 18.42 -14.92
C GLN A 95 -11.63 18.25 -15.56
N PHE A 96 -10.56 18.35 -14.77
CA PHE A 96 -9.20 18.12 -15.24
C PHE A 96 -8.98 16.69 -15.76
N VAL A 97 -9.48 15.68 -15.04
CA VAL A 97 -9.44 14.27 -15.50
C VAL A 97 -10.26 14.10 -16.78
N LEU A 98 -11.46 14.67 -16.83
CA LEU A 98 -12.37 14.57 -17.96
C LEU A 98 -11.77 15.23 -19.22
N ASP A 99 -11.21 16.43 -19.09
CA ASP A 99 -10.52 17.13 -20.18
C ASP A 99 -9.33 16.32 -20.71
N ALA A 100 -8.55 15.70 -19.81
CA ALA A 100 -7.42 14.85 -20.21
C ALA A 100 -7.90 13.61 -20.97
N LEU A 101 -9.01 13.01 -20.55
CA LEU A 101 -9.62 11.87 -21.25
C LEU A 101 -10.16 12.28 -22.63
N HIS A 102 -10.90 13.38 -22.71
CA HIS A 102 -11.48 13.86 -23.97
C HIS A 102 -10.40 14.21 -24.98
N ARG A 103 -9.27 14.79 -24.56
CA ARG A 103 -8.12 15.02 -25.46
C ARG A 103 -7.58 13.73 -26.06
N ILE A 104 -7.53 12.64 -25.29
CA ILE A 104 -7.08 11.33 -25.77
C ILE A 104 -8.11 10.76 -26.76
N GLN A 105 -9.40 10.87 -26.44
CA GLN A 105 -10.49 10.38 -27.30
C GLN A 105 -10.55 11.16 -28.61
N ASP A 106 -10.44 12.49 -28.56
CA ASP A 106 -10.41 13.36 -29.73
C ASP A 106 -9.19 13.03 -30.61
N ALA A 107 -8.01 12.84 -30.02
CA ALA A 107 -6.80 12.45 -30.76
C ALA A 107 -6.90 11.04 -31.38
N ALA A 108 -7.69 10.15 -30.77
CA ALA A 108 -7.97 8.81 -31.27
C ALA A 108 -9.17 8.75 -32.24
N GLY A 109 -9.86 9.87 -32.50
CA GLY A 109 -11.10 9.92 -33.29
C GLY A 109 -12.26 9.14 -32.65
N SER A 110 -12.19 8.88 -31.34
CA SER A 110 -13.21 8.16 -30.58
C SER A 110 -14.29 9.12 -30.05
N PRO A 111 -15.55 8.68 -29.93
CA PRO A 111 -16.59 9.48 -29.30
C PRO A 111 -16.24 9.76 -27.84
N ARG A 112 -16.56 10.96 -27.37
CA ARG A 112 -16.31 11.38 -25.99
C ARG A 112 -17.17 10.57 -25.02
N GLU A 113 -16.55 9.96 -24.01
CA GLU A 113 -17.28 9.30 -22.93
C GLU A 113 -17.95 10.36 -22.04
N GLN A 114 -19.25 10.18 -21.79
CA GLN A 114 -19.98 10.93 -20.77
C GLN A 114 -19.81 10.22 -19.43
N LEU A 115 -18.82 10.66 -18.66
CA LEU A 115 -18.55 10.17 -17.31
C LEU A 115 -19.16 11.14 -16.29
N ALA A 116 -19.79 10.61 -15.25
CA ALA A 116 -20.10 11.36 -14.05
C ALA A 116 -18.99 11.19 -13.01
N GLU A 117 -18.82 12.18 -12.13
CA GLU A 117 -17.81 12.10 -11.06
C GLU A 117 -18.04 10.89 -10.14
N GLN A 118 -19.30 10.51 -9.95
CA GLN A 118 -19.71 9.34 -9.16
C GLN A 118 -19.18 8.02 -9.73
N ASP A 119 -19.03 7.93 -11.05
CA ASP A 119 -18.62 6.69 -11.73
C ASP A 119 -17.17 6.32 -11.43
N ILE A 120 -16.32 7.32 -11.18
CA ILE A 120 -14.88 7.13 -10.91
C ILE A 120 -14.50 7.32 -9.44
N SER A 121 -15.35 8.00 -8.66
CA SER A 121 -15.18 8.17 -7.21
C SER A 121 -15.74 7.01 -6.41
N ALA A 122 -16.71 6.26 -6.96
CA ALA A 122 -17.19 5.05 -6.33
C ALA A 122 -16.04 4.07 -6.11
N VAL A 123 -15.83 3.68 -4.84
CA VAL A 123 -14.93 2.58 -4.51
C VAL A 123 -15.52 1.35 -5.15
N ASN A 124 -14.99 0.98 -6.31
CA ASN A 124 -15.38 -0.26 -6.97
C ASN A 124 -14.83 -1.39 -6.10
N ILE A 125 -15.61 -1.83 -5.12
CA ILE A 125 -15.38 -3.07 -4.37
C ILE A 125 -15.69 -4.21 -5.35
N LYS A 126 -14.98 -4.26 -6.47
CA LYS A 126 -14.85 -5.50 -7.23
C LYS A 126 -14.12 -6.42 -6.29
N ALA A 127 -14.87 -7.37 -5.72
CA ALA A 127 -14.35 -8.48 -4.96
C ALA A 127 -13.10 -8.96 -5.67
N SER A 128 -11.94 -8.80 -5.04
CA SER A 128 -10.66 -8.94 -5.72
C SER A 128 -10.62 -10.35 -6.29
N VAL A 129 -10.62 -10.52 -7.60
CA VAL A 129 -10.68 -11.86 -8.20
C VAL A 129 -9.25 -12.34 -8.31
N ILE A 130 -8.91 -13.45 -7.65
CA ILE A 130 -7.67 -14.18 -7.93
C ILE A 130 -8.04 -15.24 -8.96
N ASP A 131 -7.47 -15.11 -10.16
CA ASP A 131 -7.70 -15.93 -11.37
C ASP A 131 -9.15 -15.99 -11.87
N ASN A 132 -10.11 -16.45 -11.06
CA ASN A 132 -11.57 -16.42 -11.29
C ASN A 132 -12.39 -16.58 -9.98
N ILE A 133 -11.74 -16.49 -8.81
CA ILE A 133 -12.38 -16.74 -7.51
C ILE A 133 -12.42 -15.44 -6.70
N PRO A 134 -13.59 -15.03 -6.18
CA PRO A 134 -13.69 -13.88 -5.27
C PRO A 134 -12.75 -14.03 -4.08
N PHE A 135 -12.01 -12.98 -3.74
CA PHE A 135 -11.05 -12.94 -2.62
C PHE A 135 -11.69 -13.36 -1.30
N ASP A 136 -12.96 -13.05 -1.07
CA ASP A 136 -13.67 -13.50 0.13
C ASP A 136 -13.76 -15.02 0.22
N LYS A 137 -13.94 -15.72 -0.91
CA LYS A 137 -13.92 -17.19 -0.94
C LYS A 137 -12.51 -17.73 -0.70
N VAL A 138 -11.47 -17.07 -1.22
CA VAL A 138 -10.07 -17.43 -0.97
C VAL A 138 -9.72 -17.23 0.50
N LYS A 139 -10.10 -16.09 1.08
CA LYS A 139 -9.91 -15.77 2.50
C LYS A 139 -10.67 -16.74 3.40
N GLN A 140 -11.91 -17.09 3.04
CA GLN A 140 -12.72 -18.06 3.77
C GLN A 140 -12.11 -19.47 3.71
N ALA A 141 -11.63 -19.90 2.54
CA ALA A 141 -10.92 -21.17 2.40
C ALA A 141 -9.61 -21.17 3.20
N CYS A 142 -8.83 -20.09 3.11
CA CYS A 142 -7.58 -19.94 3.85
C CYS A 142 -7.82 -20.02 5.37
N ASN A 143 -8.82 -19.30 5.89
CA ASN A 143 -9.22 -19.40 7.31
C ASN A 143 -9.66 -20.81 7.70
N LYS A 144 -10.47 -21.49 6.86
CA LYS A 144 -10.91 -22.87 7.13
C LYS A 144 -9.73 -23.84 7.22
N TYR A 145 -8.71 -23.68 6.37
CA TYR A 145 -7.50 -24.50 6.44
C TYR A 145 -6.57 -24.08 7.60
N CYS A 146 -6.47 -22.79 7.92
CA CYS A 146 -5.79 -22.32 9.13
C CYS A 146 -6.36 -22.98 10.39
N ASP A 147 -7.68 -22.98 10.53
CA ASP A 147 -8.34 -23.54 11.70
C ASP A 147 -8.16 -25.07 11.76
N ARG A 148 -8.18 -25.76 10.60
CA ARG A 148 -7.86 -27.20 10.53
C ARG A 148 -6.42 -27.51 10.93
N ILE A 149 -5.45 -26.72 10.47
CA ILE A 149 -4.04 -26.88 10.82
C ILE A 149 -3.84 -26.58 12.30
N ALA A 150 -4.40 -25.48 12.80
CA ALA A 150 -4.36 -25.13 14.21
C ALA A 150 -4.94 -26.25 15.08
N ASN A 151 -6.13 -26.75 14.76
CA ASN A 151 -6.75 -27.84 15.50
C ASN A 151 -5.91 -29.12 15.48
N LYS A 152 -5.35 -29.50 14.33
CA LYS A 152 -4.52 -30.72 14.22
C LYS A 152 -3.21 -30.60 15.01
N VAL A 153 -2.59 -29.42 15.03
CA VAL A 153 -1.37 -29.17 15.81
C VAL A 153 -1.70 -29.09 17.30
N THR A 154 -2.80 -28.43 17.69
CA THR A 154 -3.25 -28.36 19.08
C THR A 154 -3.66 -29.73 19.63
N GLU A 155 -4.34 -30.56 18.83
CA GLU A 155 -4.66 -31.95 19.16
C GLU A 155 -3.40 -32.79 19.33
N HIS A 156 -2.43 -32.66 18.41
CA HIS A 156 -1.15 -33.35 18.52
C HIS A 156 -0.40 -32.96 19.80
N ILE A 157 -0.36 -31.67 20.15
CA ILE A 157 0.25 -31.17 21.39
C ILE A 157 -0.52 -31.63 22.63
N GLY A 158 -1.86 -31.68 22.56
CA GLY A 158 -2.72 -32.16 23.64
C GLY A 158 -2.51 -33.64 23.97
N ASN A 159 -2.30 -34.46 22.93
CA ASN A 159 -2.12 -35.91 23.00
C ASN A 159 -0.66 -36.35 23.27
N LEU A 160 0.26 -35.43 23.54
CA LEU A 160 1.63 -35.78 23.92
C LEU A 160 1.64 -36.47 25.28
N ASN A 161 2.11 -37.73 25.31
CA ASN A 161 2.32 -38.47 26.54
C ASN A 161 3.54 -37.89 27.29
N MET A 162 3.30 -37.45 28.52
CA MET A 162 4.26 -36.83 29.43
C MET A 162 4.56 -37.70 30.66
N ASP A 163 3.91 -38.86 30.79
CA ASP A 163 4.04 -39.71 31.97
C ASP A 163 5.39 -40.41 31.95
N VAL A 164 6.22 -40.08 32.92
CA VAL A 164 7.51 -40.73 33.18
C VAL A 164 7.24 -42.04 33.91
N GLN A 165 7.72 -43.15 33.37
CA GLN A 165 7.61 -44.47 33.96
C GLN A 165 8.97 -44.91 34.55
N GLU A 166 8.94 -45.72 35.60
CA GLU A 166 10.14 -46.15 36.35
C GLU A 166 11.15 -46.98 35.53
N GLY A 167 10.86 -47.30 34.27
CA GLY A 167 11.76 -48.00 33.33
C GLY A 167 12.27 -47.16 32.15
N ASP A 168 11.99 -45.86 32.11
CA ASP A 168 12.41 -45.00 30.99
C ASP A 168 13.93 -44.76 30.99
N THR A 169 14.53 -44.77 29.80
CA THR A 169 15.93 -44.35 29.61
C THR A 169 16.10 -42.83 29.80
N GLU A 170 17.32 -42.37 30.14
CA GLU A 170 17.59 -40.92 30.31
C GLU A 170 17.18 -40.09 29.08
N GLU A 171 17.34 -40.62 27.87
CA GLU A 171 16.88 -39.96 26.63
C GLU A 171 15.35 -39.80 26.57
N GLU A 172 14.59 -40.79 27.06
CA GLU A 172 13.13 -40.75 27.06
C GLU A 172 12.60 -39.74 28.08
N ILE A 173 13.27 -39.62 29.22
CA ILE A 173 12.99 -38.60 30.24
C ILE A 173 13.22 -37.19 29.67
N VAL A 174 14.32 -36.97 28.94
CA VAL A 174 14.61 -35.68 28.28
C VAL A 174 13.58 -35.37 27.19
N ARG A 175 13.21 -36.35 26.35
CA ARG A 175 12.15 -36.18 25.33
C ARG A 175 10.80 -35.86 25.95
N LYS A 176 10.43 -36.49 27.08
CA LYS A 176 9.19 -36.21 27.83
C LYS A 176 9.21 -34.79 28.45
N LYS A 177 10.36 -34.32 28.93
CA LYS A 177 10.53 -32.94 29.43
C LYS A 177 10.39 -31.89 28.32
N VAL A 178 10.94 -32.15 27.13
CA VAL A 178 10.76 -31.29 25.94
C VAL A 178 9.29 -31.26 25.49
N ARG A 179 8.57 -32.39 25.55
CA ARG A 179 7.12 -32.44 25.29
C ARG A 179 6.31 -31.58 26.29
N GLY A 180 6.73 -31.53 27.55
CA GLY A 180 6.14 -30.65 28.58
C GLY A 180 6.29 -29.16 28.26
N GLU A 181 7.48 -28.73 27.82
CA GLU A 181 7.69 -27.35 27.38
C GLU A 181 6.92 -27.02 26.10
N LEU A 182 6.81 -27.98 25.16
CA LEU A 182 6.00 -27.82 23.95
C LEU A 182 4.50 -27.66 24.27
N LYS A 183 4.00 -28.32 25.32
CA LYS A 183 2.60 -28.18 25.77
C LYS A 183 2.29 -26.79 26.32
N LYS A 184 3.27 -26.11 26.95
CA LYS A 184 3.13 -24.71 27.39
C LYS A 184 2.96 -23.74 26.23
N LEU A 185 3.43 -24.09 25.03
CA LEU A 185 3.24 -23.30 23.81
C LEU A 185 1.86 -23.53 23.17
N GLY A 186 1.14 -24.59 23.55
CA GLY A 186 -0.17 -24.97 23.02
C GLY A 186 -1.20 -23.83 22.90
N PRO A 187 -1.35 -22.93 23.90
CA PRO A 187 -2.28 -21.80 23.82
C PRO A 187 -1.90 -20.74 22.76
N PHE A 188 -0.63 -20.66 22.38
CA PHE A 188 -0.10 -19.64 21.45
C PHE A 188 0.00 -20.15 20.01
N VAL A 189 0.03 -21.46 19.81
CA VAL A 189 0.13 -22.14 18.51
C VAL A 189 -0.92 -21.66 17.50
N PRO A 190 -2.22 -21.53 17.85
CA PRO A 190 -3.22 -21.01 16.91
C PRO A 190 -2.93 -19.59 16.42
N THR A 191 -2.39 -18.74 17.31
CA THR A 191 -2.04 -17.35 16.99
C THR A 191 -0.83 -17.29 16.06
N ILE A 192 0.20 -18.10 16.31
CA ILE A 192 1.40 -18.18 15.48
C ILE A 192 1.05 -18.67 14.07
N ILE A 193 0.26 -19.74 13.98
CA ILE A 193 -0.18 -20.31 12.69
C ILE A 193 -0.98 -19.26 11.90
N ARG A 194 -1.90 -18.54 12.55
CA ARG A 194 -2.68 -17.49 11.90
C ARG A 194 -1.78 -16.36 11.35
N GLN A 195 -0.79 -15.91 12.12
CA GLN A 195 0.15 -14.87 11.65
C GLN A 195 0.99 -15.33 10.46
N VAL A 196 1.51 -16.55 10.49
CA VAL A 196 2.33 -17.10 9.39
C VAL A 196 1.51 -17.28 8.13
N VAL A 197 0.26 -17.75 8.24
CA VAL A 197 -0.59 -17.93 7.06
C VAL A 197 -1.03 -16.58 6.49
N MET A 198 -1.43 -15.62 7.33
CA MET A 198 -1.80 -14.29 6.84
C MET A 198 -0.65 -13.59 6.12
N LYS A 199 0.60 -13.73 6.60
CA LYS A 199 1.77 -13.10 5.99
C LYS A 199 2.19 -13.71 4.64
N ASN A 200 1.98 -15.02 4.45
CA ASN A 200 2.47 -15.74 3.26
C ASN A 200 1.40 -16.02 2.21
N PHE A 201 0.12 -16.09 2.61
CA PHE A 201 -0.98 -16.50 1.71
C PHE A 201 -1.97 -15.38 1.38
N ILE A 202 -1.92 -14.24 2.09
CA ILE A 202 -2.75 -13.08 1.75
C ILE A 202 -1.85 -12.06 1.07
N PRO A 203 -1.97 -11.86 -0.26
CA PRO A 203 -1.23 -10.80 -0.94
C PRO A 203 -1.60 -9.45 -0.33
N GLU A 204 -0.62 -8.69 0.14
CA GLU A 204 -0.83 -7.27 0.43
C GLU A 204 -1.35 -6.60 -0.84
N GLN A 205 -2.57 -6.06 -0.78
CA GLN A 205 -3.12 -5.26 -1.87
C GLN A 205 -2.31 -3.96 -1.99
N SER A 206 -1.19 -3.97 -2.70
CA SER A 206 -0.58 -2.74 -3.20
C SER A 206 -1.50 -2.19 -4.31
N LYS A 207 -2.54 -1.47 -3.91
CA LYS A 207 -3.50 -0.81 -4.83
C LYS A 207 -2.90 0.38 -5.59
N SER A 208 -1.65 0.73 -5.36
CA SER A 208 -1.01 1.91 -5.96
C SER A 208 -0.11 1.48 -7.10
N HIS A 209 -0.41 1.95 -8.31
CA HIS A 209 0.51 1.83 -9.43
C HIS A 209 1.73 2.71 -9.14
N PRO A 210 2.96 2.16 -9.08
CA PRO A 210 4.15 2.96 -8.90
C PRO A 210 4.35 3.83 -10.13
N ILE A 211 4.04 5.12 -10.04
CA ILE A 211 4.33 6.08 -11.11
C ILE A 211 5.83 6.36 -11.10
N HIS A 212 6.52 5.92 -12.15
CA HIS A 212 7.92 6.26 -12.35
C HIS A 212 8.03 7.69 -12.91
N VAL A 213 8.49 8.63 -12.09
CA VAL A 213 8.80 9.99 -12.54
C VAL A 213 10.13 9.94 -13.29
N SER A 214 10.07 9.87 -14.62
CA SER A 214 11.26 10.07 -15.45
C SER A 214 11.64 11.54 -15.43
N LEU A 215 12.58 11.89 -14.54
CA LEU A 215 13.27 13.17 -14.55
C LEU A 215 14.20 13.20 -15.78
N ILE A 216 13.76 13.90 -16.84
CA ILE A 216 14.66 14.42 -17.87
C ILE A 216 15.13 15.80 -17.40
#